data_AF-A0AAD3N4P1-F1
#
_entry.id   AF-A0AAD3N4P1-F1
#
_cell.length_a   1.000
_cell.length_b   1.000
_cell.length_c   1.000
_cell.angle_alpha   90.00
_cell.angle_beta   90.00
_cell.angle_gamma   90.00
#
_symmetry.space_group_name_H-M   'P 1'
#
loop_
_entity.id
_entity.type
_entity.pdbx_description
1 polymer ?
#
loop_
_entity_poly.entity_id
_entity_poly.type
_entity_poly.pdbx_seq_one_letter_code
_entity_poly.pdbx_strand_id
1 'polypeptide(L)' 'MKTFVKKLVHSFVGKGTQFAVAQYSRSPAIHYYFNDFFTSGHWESNIDHIYQMREGTYTAKAIKYVV' A
#
# COMPACT_ATOMS: atom_id res chain seq x y z
N MET A 1 7.07 4.30 8.09
CA MET A 1 6.38 3.21 7.37
C MET A 1 6.68 3.17 5.87
N LYS A 2 6.51 4.26 5.11
CA LYS A 2 6.77 4.27 3.64
C LYS A 2 8.14 3.72 3.24
N THR A 3 9.22 4.14 3.92
CA THR A 3 10.58 3.64 3.66
C THR A 3 10.70 2.12 3.83
N PHE A 4 10.04 1.55 4.84
CA PHE A 4 10.01 0.11 5.05
C PHE A 4 9.27 -0.60 3.92
N VAL A 5 8.08 -0.10 3.54
CA VAL A 5 7.31 -0.65 2.41
C VAL A 5 8.13 -0.63 1.12
N LYS A 6 8.81 0.48 0.81
CA LYS A 6 9.68 0.55 -0.38
C LYS A 6 10.83 -0.46 -0.32
N LYS A 7 11.53 -0.58 0.81
CA LYS A 7 12.59 -1.58 0.97
C LYS A 7 12.09 -3.02 0.84
N LEU A 8 10.88 -3.29 1.36
CA LEU A 8 10.23 -4.59 1.22
C LEU A 8 9.91 -4.89 -0.24
N VAL A 9 9.21 -3.99 -0.95
CA VAL A 9 8.87 -4.20 -2.36
C VAL A 9 10.13 -4.41 -3.20
N HIS A 10 11.17 -3.58 -3.01
CA HIS A 10 12.45 -3.73 -3.71
C HIS A 10 13.07 -5.12 -3.58
N SER A 11 12.95 -5.78 -2.42
CA SER A 11 13.54 -7.11 -2.24
C SER A 11 12.82 -8.22 -3.02
N PHE A 12 11.65 -7.93 -3.57
CA PHE A 12 10.80 -8.85 -4.34
C PHE A 12 10.58 -8.44 -5.81
N VAL A 13 11.03 -7.26 -6.24
CA VAL A 13 10.98 -6.85 -7.65
C VAL A 13 11.65 -7.91 -8.53
N GLY A 14 10.97 -8.30 -9.61
CA GLY A 14 11.45 -9.34 -10.55
C GLY A 14 11.26 -10.79 -10.09
N LYS A 15 10.70 -11.04 -8.90
CA LYS A 15 10.49 -12.39 -8.35
C LYS A 15 9.06 -12.93 -8.50
N GLY A 16 8.26 -12.33 -9.38
CA GLY A 16 6.86 -12.72 -9.59
C GLY A 16 5.92 -12.38 -8.42
N THR A 17 6.39 -11.63 -7.41
CA THR A 17 5.55 -11.17 -6.29
C THR A 17 4.76 -9.94 -6.69
N GLN A 18 3.46 -9.96 -6.41
CA GLN A 18 2.55 -8.83 -6.63
C GLN A 18 2.25 -8.11 -5.31
N PHE A 19 1.97 -6.81 -5.40
CA PHE A 19 1.68 -5.98 -4.24
C PHE A 19 0.40 -5.17 -4.44
N ALA A 20 -0.38 -5.05 -3.38
CA ALA A 20 -1.46 -4.09 -3.23
C ALA A 20 -1.16 -3.24 -1.99
N VAL A 21 -1.64 -2.00 -1.96
CA VAL A 21 -1.35 -1.06 -0.87
C VAL A 21 -2.65 -0.48 -0.35
N ALA A 22 -3.00 -0.87 0.87
CA ALA A 22 -4.10 -0.28 1.62
C ALA A 22 -3.55 0.52 2.80
N GLN A 23 -4.12 1.70 3.02
CA GLN A 23 -3.91 2.51 4.22
C GLN A 23 -5.20 2.53 5.04
N TYR A 24 -5.09 2.62 6.36
CA TYR A 24 -6.25 2.80 7.20
C TYR A 24 -6.03 3.84 8.30
N SER A 25 -7.17 4.36 8.75
CA SER A 25 -7.31 5.18 9.94
C SER A 25 -8.67 4.87 10.58
N ARG A 26 -9.62 5.81 10.65
CA ARG A 26 -11.03 5.52 10.96
C ARG A 26 -11.71 4.78 9.80
N SER A 27 -11.27 5.07 8.57
CA SER A 27 -11.68 4.36 7.36
C SER A 27 -10.46 3.80 6.61
N PRO A 28 -10.55 2.58 6.06
CA PRO A 28 -9.55 2.05 5.15
C PRO A 28 -9.74 2.55 3.71
N ALA A 29 -8.67 2.59 2.93
CA ALA A 29 -8.70 2.84 1.49
C ALA A 29 -7.58 2.06 0.78
N ILE A 30 -7.89 1.50 -0.38
CA ILE A 30 -6.90 0.92 -1.29
C ILE A 30 -6.37 2.05 -2.17
N HIS A 31 -5.05 2.25 -2.15
CA HIS A 31 -4.37 3.19 -3.06
C HIS A 31 -3.96 2.51 -4.36
N TYR A 32 -3.58 1.22 -4.27
CA TYR A 32 -3.12 0.42 -5.40
C TYR A 32 -3.57 -1.03 -5.25
N TYR A 33 -4.09 -1.60 -6.32
CA TYR A 33 -4.45 -3.00 -6.47
C TYR A 33 -3.30 -3.80 -7.11
N PHE A 34 -3.36 -5.13 -7.04
CA PHE A 34 -2.31 -6.00 -7.58
C PHE A 34 -2.04 -5.77 -9.08
N ASN A 35 -3.07 -5.42 -9.84
CA ASN A 35 -3.01 -5.22 -11.29
C ASN A 35 -2.57 -3.80 -11.71
N ASP A 36 -2.51 -2.84 -10.79
CA ASP A 36 -2.15 -1.45 -11.11
C ASP A 36 -0.82 -1.00 -10.50
N PHE A 37 -0.34 -1.66 -9.43
CA PHE A 37 0.76 -1.15 -8.62
C PHE A 37 2.07 -0.89 -9.39
N PHE A 38 2.41 -1.74 -10.36
CA PHE A 38 3.62 -1.62 -11.18
C PHE A 38 3.37 -1.01 -12.58
N THR A 39 2.13 -0.66 -12.92
CA THR A 39 1.78 -0.25 -14.30
C THR A 39 2.40 1.07 -14.74
N SER A 40 2.64 2.00 -13.81
CA SER A 40 3.24 3.32 -14.10
C SER A 40 4.76 3.31 -14.27
N GLY A 41 5.44 2.18 -14.02
CA GLY A 41 6.91 2.07 -14.07
C GLY A 41 7.67 2.78 -12.94
N HIS A 42 6.99 3.58 -12.11
CA HIS A 42 7.58 4.33 -10.98
C HIS A 42 6.81 4.08 -9.68
N TRP A 43 6.74 2.82 -9.26
CA TRP A 43 5.96 2.40 -8.10
C TRP A 43 6.45 3.02 -6.77
N GLU A 44 7.70 3.46 -6.69
CA GLU A 44 8.22 4.16 -5.50
C GLU A 44 7.48 5.48 -5.27
N SER A 45 7.22 6.21 -6.35
CA SER A 45 6.42 7.44 -6.34
C SER A 45 4.99 7.16 -5.89
N ASN A 46 4.42 6.03 -6.28
CA ASN A 46 3.09 5.61 -5.82
C ASN A 46 3.02 5.58 -4.28
N ILE A 47 4.06 5.08 -3.60
CA ILE A 47 4.14 5.08 -2.14
C ILE A 47 4.38 6.48 -1.56
N ASP A 48 5.22 7.28 -2.21
CA ASP A 48 5.57 8.61 -1.73
C ASP A 48 4.38 9.57 -1.74
N HIS A 49 3.46 9.45 -2.70
CA HIS A 49 2.26 10.28 -2.80
C HIS A 49 1.12 9.89 -1.84
N ILE A 50 1.23 8.78 -1.09
CA ILE A 50 0.19 8.38 -0.13
C ILE A 50 0.11 9.34 1.05
N TYR A 51 -0.96 10.11 1.18
CA TYR A 51 -1.12 11.06 2.30
C TYR A 51 -1.61 10.38 3.59
N GLN A 52 -1.01 10.75 4.73
CA GLN A 52 -1.44 10.22 6.03
C GLN A 52 -2.81 10.79 6.40
N MET A 53 -3.79 9.92 6.68
CA MET A 53 -5.20 10.27 6.93
C MET A 53 -5.44 10.99 8.27
N ARG A 54 -4.57 10.82 9.27
CA ARG A 54 -4.60 11.52 10.58
C ARG A 54 -5.93 11.44 11.36
N GLU A 55 -6.68 10.34 11.24
CA GLU A 55 -7.88 10.09 12.05
C GLU A 55 -7.63 8.99 13.11
N GLY A 56 -8.68 8.29 13.57
CA GLY A 56 -8.58 7.18 14.52
C GLY A 56 -7.87 5.93 13.97
N THR A 57 -7.87 4.83 14.74
CA THR A 57 -7.17 3.58 14.38
C THR A 57 -8.11 2.39 14.47
N TYR A 58 -8.83 2.07 13.39
CA TYR A 58 -9.84 1.01 13.37
C TYR A 58 -9.30 -0.26 12.70
N THR A 59 -8.30 -0.88 13.32
CA THR A 59 -7.56 -2.03 12.76
C THR A 59 -8.47 -3.20 12.39
N ALA A 60 -9.43 -3.57 13.25
CA ALA A 60 -10.35 -4.68 12.95
C ALA A 60 -11.22 -4.41 11.72
N LYS A 61 -11.65 -3.16 11.51
CA LYS A 61 -12.39 -2.74 10.31
C LYS A 61 -11.50 -2.80 9.07
N ALA A 62 -10.24 -2.37 9.19
CA ALA A 62 -9.28 -2.41 8.09
C ALA A 62 -8.95 -3.84 7.65
N ILE A 63 -8.76 -4.77 8.60
CA ILE A 63 -8.53 -6.19 8.29
C ILE A 63 -9.73 -6.77 7.55
N LYS A 64 -10.96 -6.54 8.04
CA LYS A 64 -12.19 -6.99 7.37
C LYS A 64 -12.39 -6.42 5.96
N TYR A 65 -11.74 -5.30 5.65
CA TYR A 65 -11.87 -4.64 4.35
C TYR A 65 -10.93 -5.21 3.28
N VAL A 66 -9.83 -5.85 3.68
CA VAL A 66 -8.81 -6.38 2.75
C VAL A 66 -8.86 -7.91 2.60
N VAL A 67 -9.84 -8.57 3.21
CA VAL A 67 -10.05 -10.03 3.19
C VAL A 67 -11.33 -10.41 2.47
#